data_AF-A0A395TYX3-F1
#
_entry.id   AF-A0A395TYX3-F1
#
_cell.length_a   1.000
_cell.length_b   1.000
_cell.length_c   1.000
_cell.angle_alpha   90.00
_cell.angle_beta   90.00
_cell.angle_gamma   90.00
#
_symmetry.space_group_name_H-M   'P 1'
#
loop_
_entity.id
_entity.type
_entity.pdbx_description
1 polymer ?
#
loop_
_entity_poly.entity_id
_entity_poly.type
_entity_poly.pdbx_seq_one_letter_code
_entity_poly.pdbx_strand_id
1 'polypeptide(L)'
;MQQGWLYLVLLFLLGLPPYALGGDITATERELWLAEPQTQQKAEELYLLALHNEVDRLQFNLQRISYPAQEVVRFLLLQKFEQGQLILTEELAVFIAVQKSQTPNYLIAERGDGYEFSVPAFDYAAIAHRLLKQAQQQQDIVMFVLQAENGELNLREWLSGSSAQSVDVRQRLLLTELHRLSPQAMERLIAQITTEQVTSWLPSATVMVQFAQRSQSHALYQRLWLMKANDEIRQEVARLGAQADGFAKQQLMLAVENPSLKQEALQALIEIRPMSMEVEQFLIEKLGQSENASQVASMLAQSGYQGWLHELVSSNRAVKQQAILAVLNP
;
A
#
# COMPACT_ATOMS: atom_id res chain seq x y z
N MET A 1 15.05 26.10 76.16
CA MET A 1 13.88 26.35 75.28
C MET A 1 14.15 25.87 73.85
N GLN A 2 14.47 24.58 73.64
CA GLN A 2 14.75 24.01 72.29
C GLN A 2 13.90 22.78 71.95
N GLN A 3 12.96 22.39 72.81
CA GLN A 3 12.09 21.22 72.57
C GLN A 3 10.73 21.58 71.94
N GLY A 4 10.40 22.88 71.83
CA GLY A 4 9.14 23.34 71.21
C GLY A 4 9.16 23.43 69.68
N TRP A 5 10.35 23.44 69.06
CA TRP A 5 10.49 23.61 67.60
C TRP A 5 10.46 22.30 66.82
N LEU A 6 10.69 21.15 67.47
CA LEU A 6 10.59 19.84 66.82
C LEU A 6 9.15 19.41 66.56
N TYR A 7 8.19 19.82 67.41
CA TYR A 7 6.78 19.51 67.22
C TYR A 7 6.13 20.30 66.06
N LEU A 8 6.64 21.50 65.75
CA LEU A 8 6.16 22.31 64.63
C LEU A 8 6.63 21.77 63.26
N VAL A 9 7.80 21.14 63.19
CA VAL A 9 8.29 20.50 61.96
C VAL A 9 7.55 19.17 61.69
N LEU A 10 7.19 18.43 62.73
CA LEU A 10 6.42 17.18 62.60
C LEU A 10 4.96 17.41 62.17
N LEU A 11 4.36 18.55 62.52
CA LEU A 11 3.01 18.92 62.10
C LEU A 11 2.94 19.41 60.65
N PHE A 12 4.04 19.90 60.06
CA PHE A 12 4.06 20.34 58.65
C PHE A 12 4.18 19.17 57.66
N LEU A 13 4.64 18.00 58.10
CA LEU A 13 4.75 16.79 57.26
C LEU A 13 3.43 16.00 57.13
N LEU A 14 2.42 16.29 57.97
CA LEU A 14 1.10 15.62 57.94
C LEU A 14 0.05 16.39 57.13
N GLY A 15 0.41 17.54 56.54
CA GLY A 15 -0.49 18.41 55.78
C GLY A 15 -0.25 18.45 54.27
N LEU A 16 0.61 17.58 53.73
CA LEU A 16 0.68 17.42 52.28
C LEU A 16 -0.56 16.63 51.83
N PRO A 17 -1.40 17.17 50.91
CA PRO A 17 -2.44 16.35 50.29
C PRO A 17 -1.75 15.13 49.68
N PRO A 18 -2.34 13.93 49.76
CA PRO A 18 -1.80 12.80 49.03
C PRO A 18 -1.79 13.21 47.56
N TYR A 19 -0.60 13.44 47.00
CA TYR A 19 -0.41 13.28 45.58
C TYR A 19 -0.89 11.85 45.30
N ALA A 20 -2.05 11.73 44.66
CA ALA A 20 -2.60 10.45 44.27
C ALA A 20 -1.60 9.82 43.30
N LEU A 21 -0.69 9.02 43.84
CA LEU A 21 0.20 8.17 43.07
C LEU A 21 -0.72 7.24 42.29
N GLY A 22 -0.56 7.24 40.97
CA GLY A 22 -1.24 6.33 40.06
C GLY A 22 -1.21 4.90 40.58
N GLY A 23 -2.36 4.24 40.56
CA GLY A 23 -2.56 2.94 41.18
C GLY A 23 -2.80 1.84 40.15
N ASP A 24 -2.31 0.64 40.43
CA ASP A 24 -2.77 -0.57 39.75
C ASP A 24 -4.27 -0.76 40.05
N ILE A 25 -5.08 -0.83 39.00
CA ILE A 25 -6.51 -1.10 39.09
C ILE A 25 -6.84 -2.46 38.50
N THR A 26 -7.98 -3.02 38.91
CA THR A 26 -8.49 -4.27 38.35
C THR A 26 -9.20 -4.04 37.02
N ALA A 27 -9.29 -5.09 36.19
CA ALA A 27 -10.08 -5.03 34.96
C ALA A 27 -11.56 -4.68 35.22
N THR A 28 -12.13 -5.17 36.32
CA THR A 28 -13.51 -4.85 36.72
C THR A 28 -13.69 -3.37 37.06
N GLU A 29 -12.72 -2.75 37.76
CA GLU A 29 -12.75 -1.32 38.06
C GLU A 29 -12.66 -0.47 36.79
N ARG A 30 -11.81 -0.87 35.83
CA ARG A 30 -11.75 -0.23 34.51
C ARG A 30 -13.11 -0.25 33.82
N GLU A 31 -13.77 -1.40 33.74
CA GLU A 31 -15.08 -1.51 33.09
C GLU A 31 -16.13 -0.65 33.79
N LEU A 32 -16.12 -0.59 35.13
CA LEU A 32 -17.01 0.28 35.89
C LEU A 32 -16.79 1.77 35.57
N TRP A 33 -15.52 2.19 35.45
CA TRP A 33 -15.18 3.58 35.10
C TRP A 33 -15.57 3.94 33.67
N LEU A 34 -15.40 3.01 32.72
CA LEU A 34 -15.85 3.19 31.33
C LEU A 34 -17.38 3.25 31.20
N ALA A 35 -18.09 2.54 32.08
CA ALA A 35 -19.55 2.52 32.11
C ALA A 35 -20.18 3.71 32.85
N GLU A 36 -19.39 4.56 33.50
CA GLU A 36 -19.91 5.68 34.29
C GLU A 36 -20.63 6.72 33.41
N PRO A 37 -21.93 7.01 33.65
CA PRO A 37 -22.69 7.90 32.77
C PRO A 37 -22.10 9.31 32.66
N GLN A 38 -21.49 9.81 33.74
CA GLN A 38 -20.91 11.16 33.77
C GLN A 38 -19.67 11.27 32.86
N THR A 39 -18.80 10.25 32.84
CA THR A 39 -17.61 10.24 31.98
C THR A 39 -18.00 10.08 30.52
N GLN A 40 -18.99 9.23 30.21
CA GLN A 40 -19.53 9.06 28.87
C GLN A 40 -20.17 10.36 28.34
N GLN A 41 -21.02 11.00 29.14
CA GLN A 41 -21.61 12.29 28.77
C GLN A 41 -20.53 13.35 28.55
N LYS A 42 -19.51 13.40 29.43
CA LYS A 42 -18.45 14.39 29.27
C LYS A 42 -17.62 14.17 28.02
N ALA A 43 -17.33 12.91 27.68
CA ALA A 43 -16.65 12.57 26.43
C ALA A 43 -17.48 12.97 25.19
N GLU A 44 -18.81 12.84 25.25
CA GLU A 44 -19.71 13.30 24.18
C GLU A 44 -19.70 14.83 24.04
N GLU A 45 -19.79 15.58 25.14
CA GLU A 45 -19.70 17.04 25.13
C GLU A 45 -18.38 17.51 24.50
N LEU A 46 -17.26 16.90 24.89
CA LEU A 46 -15.95 17.19 24.32
C LEU A 46 -15.89 16.80 22.83
N TYR A 47 -16.47 15.67 22.45
CA TYR A 47 -16.54 15.26 21.04
C TYR A 47 -17.28 16.29 20.19
N LEU A 48 -18.38 16.86 20.68
CA LEU A 48 -19.09 17.94 20.00
C LEU A 48 -18.23 19.19 19.83
N LEU A 49 -17.41 19.58 20.82
CA LEU A 49 -16.48 20.70 20.66
C LEU A 49 -15.45 20.43 19.56
N ALA A 50 -14.95 19.19 19.46
CA ALA A 50 -14.02 18.80 18.40
C ALA A 50 -14.67 18.87 17.01
N LEU A 51 -15.94 18.45 16.87
CA LEU A 51 -16.68 18.55 15.61
C LEU A 51 -16.86 20.00 15.14
N HIS A 52 -16.95 20.96 16.06
CA HIS A 52 -17.04 22.39 15.77
C HIS A 52 -15.66 23.07 15.70
N ASN A 53 -14.56 22.30 15.74
CA ASN A 53 -13.18 22.79 15.79
C ASN A 53 -12.92 23.77 16.96
N GLU A 54 -13.61 23.63 18.08
CA GLU A 54 -13.41 24.44 19.29
C GLU A 54 -12.29 23.85 20.18
N VAL A 55 -11.08 23.70 19.62
CA VAL A 55 -9.97 22.94 20.23
C VAL A 55 -9.47 23.55 21.55
N ASP A 56 -9.44 24.87 21.67
CA ASP A 56 -9.05 25.53 22.92
C ASP A 56 -10.03 25.20 24.06
N ARG A 57 -11.34 25.22 23.77
CA ARG A 57 -12.38 24.87 24.74
C ARG A 57 -12.35 23.38 25.06
N LEU A 58 -12.10 22.53 24.07
CA LEU A 58 -11.90 21.09 24.25
C LEU A 58 -10.77 20.83 25.26
N GLN A 59 -9.58 21.38 24.99
CA GLN A 59 -8.39 21.23 25.84
C GLN A 59 -8.65 21.77 27.25
N PHE A 60 -9.21 22.97 27.36
CA PHE A 60 -9.52 23.59 28.63
C PHE A 60 -10.51 22.75 29.46
N ASN A 61 -11.58 22.24 28.84
CA ASN A 61 -12.56 21.41 29.54
C ASN A 61 -11.99 20.06 29.95
N LEU A 62 -11.15 19.43 29.12
CA LEU A 62 -10.49 18.16 29.45
C LEU A 62 -9.54 18.30 30.64
N GLN A 63 -8.72 19.37 30.66
CA GLN A 63 -7.72 19.61 31.72
C GLN A 63 -8.35 19.87 33.10
N ARG A 64 -9.61 20.32 33.15
CA ARG A 64 -10.32 20.63 34.40
C ARG A 64 -11.02 19.44 35.04
N ILE A 65 -11.09 18.31 34.34
CA ILE A 65 -11.61 17.07 34.91
C ILE A 65 -10.60 16.56 35.94
N SER A 66 -11.06 16.20 37.12
CA SER A 66 -10.21 15.59 38.15
C SER A 66 -9.88 14.13 37.80
N TYR A 67 -8.73 13.65 38.26
CA TYR A 67 -8.44 12.22 38.28
C TYR A 67 -9.41 11.47 39.23
N PRO A 68 -9.81 10.22 38.92
CA PRO A 68 -9.43 9.39 37.76
C PRO A 68 -10.18 9.73 36.45
N ALA A 69 -11.33 10.40 36.54
CA ALA A 69 -12.26 10.61 35.42
C ALA A 69 -11.62 11.28 34.20
N GLN A 70 -10.61 12.13 34.38
CA GLN A 70 -9.90 12.76 33.27
C GLN A 70 -9.28 11.75 32.31
N GLU A 71 -8.67 10.70 32.82
CA GLU A 71 -7.97 9.69 32.00
C GLU A 71 -8.97 8.82 31.23
N VAL A 72 -10.08 8.48 31.89
CA VAL A 72 -11.23 7.77 31.29
C VAL A 72 -11.83 8.60 30.15
N VAL A 73 -12.10 9.89 30.40
CA VAL A 73 -12.68 10.80 29.41
C VAL A 73 -11.73 11.02 28.23
N ARG A 74 -10.41 11.14 28.47
CA ARG A 74 -9.40 11.21 27.41
C ARG A 74 -9.46 9.98 26.51
N PHE A 75 -9.53 8.79 27.11
CA PHE A 75 -9.63 7.54 26.37
C PHE A 75 -10.92 7.43 25.55
N LEU A 76 -12.08 7.68 26.18
CA LEU A 76 -13.38 7.66 25.51
C LEU A 76 -13.47 8.69 24.38
N LEU A 77 -12.93 9.89 24.58
CA LEU A 77 -12.90 10.95 23.56
C LEU A 77 -12.10 10.51 22.32
N LEU A 78 -10.88 10.00 22.50
CA LEU A 78 -10.07 9.55 21.37
C LEU A 78 -10.66 8.31 20.69
N GLN A 79 -11.30 7.42 21.46
CA GLN A 79 -12.04 6.30 20.91
C GLN A 79 -13.20 6.78 20.03
N LYS A 80 -13.92 7.83 20.44
CA LYS A 80 -14.96 8.47 19.61
C LYS A 80 -14.38 9.11 18.35
N PHE A 81 -13.22 9.75 18.41
CA PHE A 81 -12.54 10.26 17.20
C PHE A 81 -12.23 9.14 16.20
N GLU A 82 -11.73 8.00 16.70
CA GLU A 82 -11.37 6.85 15.86
C GLU A 82 -12.61 6.18 15.26
N GLN A 83 -13.64 5.92 16.08
CA GLN A 83 -14.90 5.30 15.64
C GLN A 83 -15.70 6.20 14.69
N GLY A 84 -15.73 7.50 14.97
CA GLY A 84 -16.40 8.50 14.14
C GLY A 84 -15.64 8.87 12.87
N GLN A 85 -14.42 8.33 12.67
CA GLN A 85 -13.52 8.67 11.55
C GLN A 85 -13.36 10.18 11.37
N LEU A 86 -13.18 10.89 12.50
CA LEU A 86 -13.11 12.35 12.50
C LEU A 86 -11.97 12.85 11.61
N ILE A 87 -12.28 13.74 10.68
CA ILE A 87 -11.27 14.41 9.86
C ILE A 87 -10.51 15.38 10.76
N LEU A 88 -9.21 15.16 10.91
CA LEU A 88 -8.38 15.98 11.79
C LEU A 88 -7.98 17.28 11.09
N THR A 89 -8.36 18.40 11.70
CA THR A 89 -7.73 19.70 11.42
C THR A 89 -6.31 19.74 12.01
N GLU A 90 -5.50 20.71 11.60
CA GLU A 90 -4.17 20.90 12.14
C GLU A 90 -4.20 21.11 13.67
N GLU A 91 -5.13 21.93 14.16
CA GLU A 91 -5.31 22.19 15.59
C GLU A 91 -5.71 20.91 16.36
N LEU A 92 -6.61 20.10 15.81
CA LEU A 92 -6.99 18.82 16.41
C LEU A 92 -5.83 17.81 16.40
N ALA A 93 -5.02 17.79 15.34
CA ALA A 93 -3.82 16.96 15.28
C ALA A 93 -2.81 17.35 16.37
N VAL A 94 -2.60 18.64 16.60
CA VAL A 94 -1.77 19.14 17.71
C VAL A 94 -2.35 18.72 19.05
N PHE A 95 -3.66 18.87 19.26
CA PHE A 95 -4.34 18.40 20.48
C PHE A 95 -4.12 16.90 20.73
N ILE A 96 -4.28 16.06 19.71
CA ILE A 96 -4.08 14.61 19.81
C ILE A 96 -2.61 14.27 20.07
N ALA A 97 -1.67 15.00 19.46
CA ALA A 97 -0.24 14.83 19.72
C ALA A 97 0.12 15.12 21.19
N VAL A 98 -0.51 16.15 21.78
CA VAL A 98 -0.38 16.41 23.22
C VAL A 98 -0.89 15.21 24.03
N GLN A 99 -2.06 14.65 23.70
CA GLN A 99 -2.59 13.48 24.42
C GLN A 99 -1.70 12.24 24.29
N LYS A 100 -1.11 12.00 23.11
CA LYS A 100 -0.16 10.89 22.87
C LYS A 100 1.04 10.94 23.81
N SER A 101 1.49 12.13 24.18
CA SER A 101 2.67 12.33 25.05
C SER A 101 2.38 12.21 26.56
N GLN A 102 1.11 12.10 26.96
CA GLN A 102 0.74 12.01 28.38
C GLN A 102 1.01 10.61 28.95
N THR A 103 1.68 10.54 30.09
CA THR A 103 1.89 9.27 30.81
C THR A 103 0.60 8.80 31.48
N PRO A 104 0.15 7.55 31.22
CA PRO A 104 -0.99 6.95 31.91
C PRO A 104 -0.72 6.81 33.42
N ASN A 105 -1.72 7.12 34.24
CA ASN A 105 -1.60 7.03 35.70
C ASN A 105 -2.20 5.73 36.25
N TYR A 106 -3.10 5.10 35.51
CA TYR A 106 -3.72 3.84 35.94
C TYR A 106 -3.22 2.70 35.07
N LEU A 107 -2.80 1.63 35.74
CA LEU A 107 -2.28 0.42 35.09
C LEU A 107 -3.13 -0.79 35.46
N ILE A 108 -3.11 -1.82 34.62
CA ILE A 108 -3.71 -3.13 34.89
C ILE A 108 -2.64 -4.19 34.74
N ALA A 109 -2.60 -5.12 35.69
CA ALA A 109 -1.76 -6.30 35.58
C ALA A 109 -2.34 -7.28 34.56
N GLU A 110 -1.59 -7.59 33.52
CA GLU A 110 -1.87 -8.66 32.56
C GLU A 110 -0.95 -9.85 32.84
N ARG A 111 -1.50 -11.07 32.76
CA ARG A 111 -0.76 -12.32 32.93
C ARG A 111 -0.71 -13.10 31.63
N GLY A 112 0.49 -13.43 31.18
CA GLY A 112 0.74 -14.23 29.98
C GLY A 112 2.02 -15.05 30.14
N ASP A 113 2.01 -16.31 29.68
CA ASP A 113 3.18 -17.21 29.62
C ASP A 113 4.01 -17.31 30.93
N GLY A 114 3.36 -17.22 32.09
CA GLY A 114 4.01 -17.32 33.40
C GLY A 114 4.63 -16.02 33.92
N TYR A 115 4.42 -14.90 33.22
CA TYR A 115 4.85 -13.55 33.63
C TYR A 115 3.64 -12.65 33.88
N GLU A 116 3.84 -11.64 34.73
CA GLU A 116 2.88 -10.57 35.00
C GLU A 116 3.52 -9.24 34.57
N PHE A 117 2.82 -8.47 33.73
CA PHE A 117 3.27 -7.16 33.28
C PHE A 117 2.14 -6.14 33.38
N SER A 118 2.49 -4.89 33.67
CA SER A 118 1.52 -3.81 33.80
C SER A 118 1.37 -3.06 32.49
N VAL A 119 0.12 -2.88 32.04
CA VAL A 119 -0.22 -2.07 30.86
C VAL A 119 -1.11 -0.89 31.26
N PRO A 120 -1.17 0.20 30.46
CA PRO A 120 -2.12 1.27 30.69
C PRO A 120 -3.56 0.76 30.76
N ALA A 121 -4.28 1.10 31.82
CA ALA A 121 -5.70 0.79 31.96
C ALA A 121 -6.54 1.44 30.84
N PHE A 122 -6.10 2.62 30.40
CA PHE A 122 -6.73 3.43 29.37
C PHE A 122 -5.69 3.80 28.32
N ASP A 123 -5.47 2.96 27.31
CA ASP A 123 -4.43 3.17 26.29
C ASP A 123 -4.81 4.23 25.23
N TYR A 124 -5.01 5.47 25.69
CA TYR A 124 -5.31 6.60 24.82
C TYR A 124 -4.10 6.99 23.96
N ALA A 125 -2.87 6.65 24.38
CA ALA A 125 -1.66 6.96 23.62
C ALA A 125 -1.57 6.13 22.33
N ALA A 126 -1.94 4.85 22.38
CA ALA A 126 -2.03 4.02 21.18
C ALA A 126 -3.12 4.50 20.22
N ILE A 127 -4.30 4.90 20.74
CA ILE A 127 -5.37 5.49 19.90
C ILE A 127 -4.88 6.78 19.24
N ALA A 128 -4.27 7.69 20.02
CA ALA A 128 -3.71 8.94 19.51
C ALA A 128 -2.67 8.69 18.40
N HIS A 129 -1.80 7.69 18.57
CA HIS A 129 -0.83 7.31 17.55
C HIS A 129 -1.50 6.87 16.25
N ARG A 130 -2.54 6.02 16.33
CA ARG A 130 -3.27 5.55 15.13
C ARG A 130 -3.99 6.69 14.42
N LEU A 131 -4.67 7.56 15.17
CA LEU A 131 -5.35 8.76 14.63
C LEU A 131 -4.38 9.67 13.87
N LEU A 132 -3.24 10.00 14.45
CA LEU A 132 -2.23 10.84 13.80
C LEU A 132 -1.63 10.17 12.56
N LYS A 133 -1.38 8.87 12.63
CA LYS A 133 -0.88 8.10 11.49
C LYS A 133 -1.88 8.10 10.34
N GLN A 134 -3.17 7.92 10.63
CA GLN A 134 -4.23 7.95 9.62
C GLN A 134 -4.36 9.35 8.99
N ALA A 135 -4.33 10.41 9.79
CA ALA A 135 -4.40 11.77 9.26
C ALA A 135 -3.20 12.12 8.38
N GLN A 136 -1.98 11.72 8.76
CA GLN A 136 -0.81 11.88 7.91
C GLN A 136 -0.98 11.14 6.58
N GLN A 137 -1.47 9.89 6.61
CA GLN A 137 -1.73 9.14 5.38
C GLN A 137 -2.75 9.83 4.48
N GLN A 138 -3.82 10.41 5.04
CA GLN A 138 -4.81 11.17 4.27
C GLN A 138 -4.19 12.42 3.63
N GLN A 139 -3.37 13.15 4.37
CA GLN A 139 -2.64 14.30 3.85
C GLN A 139 -1.69 13.90 2.71
N ASP A 140 -0.94 12.81 2.87
CA ASP A 140 -0.03 12.29 1.85
C ASP A 140 -0.79 11.91 0.57
N ILE A 141 -1.97 11.28 0.69
CA ILE A 141 -2.85 10.96 -0.44
C ILE A 141 -3.28 12.24 -1.17
N VAL A 142 -3.80 13.24 -0.43
CA VAL A 142 -4.28 14.49 -1.03
C VAL A 142 -3.14 15.21 -1.74
N MET A 143 -1.97 15.32 -1.10
CA MET A 143 -0.79 15.97 -1.68
C MET A 143 -0.30 15.23 -2.91
N PHE A 144 -0.23 13.90 -2.87
CA PHE A 144 0.14 13.08 -4.01
C PHE A 144 -0.79 13.31 -5.21
N VAL A 145 -2.12 13.26 -4.99
CA VAL A 145 -3.10 13.47 -6.05
C VAL A 145 -2.99 14.89 -6.61
N LEU A 146 -2.92 15.92 -5.77
CA LEU A 146 -2.78 17.31 -6.23
C LEU A 146 -1.52 17.52 -7.07
N GLN A 147 -0.38 17.00 -6.62
CA GLN A 147 0.88 17.10 -7.37
C GLN A 147 0.79 16.38 -8.72
N ALA A 148 0.17 15.20 -8.76
CA ALA A 148 -0.01 14.46 -10.01
C ALA A 148 -0.95 15.20 -10.99
N GLU A 149 -2.09 15.69 -10.50
CA GLU A 149 -3.08 16.41 -11.30
C GLU A 149 -2.53 17.73 -11.86
N ASN A 150 -1.75 18.45 -11.06
CA ASN A 150 -1.10 19.70 -11.48
C ASN A 150 0.12 19.46 -12.37
N GLY A 151 0.58 18.22 -12.53
CA GLY A 151 1.78 17.89 -13.30
C GLY A 151 3.09 18.28 -12.59
N GLU A 152 3.04 18.48 -11.28
CA GLU A 152 4.18 18.82 -10.41
C GLU A 152 4.88 17.57 -9.87
N LEU A 153 4.23 16.40 -9.93
CA LEU A 153 4.80 15.15 -9.45
C LEU A 153 5.93 14.66 -10.38
N ASN A 154 7.16 14.69 -9.88
CA ASN A 154 8.31 14.02 -10.51
C ASN A 154 8.38 12.56 -10.03
N LEU A 155 8.09 11.62 -10.93
CA LEU A 155 7.99 10.20 -10.60
C LEU A 155 9.34 9.59 -10.22
N ARG A 156 10.43 10.05 -10.84
CA ARG A 156 11.79 9.59 -10.52
C ARG A 156 12.17 9.98 -9.11
N GLU A 157 12.01 11.25 -8.75
CA GLU A 157 12.29 11.74 -7.41
C GLU A 157 11.37 11.07 -6.37
N TRP A 158 10.09 10.90 -6.70
CA TRP A 158 9.12 10.21 -5.85
C TRP A 158 9.52 8.75 -5.56
N LEU A 159 9.97 8.02 -6.58
CA LEU A 159 10.33 6.61 -6.45
C LEU A 159 11.82 6.38 -6.15
N SER A 160 12.58 7.45 -5.94
CA SER A 160 13.99 7.39 -5.55
C SER A 160 14.17 7.98 -4.15
N GLY A 161 15.28 7.67 -3.48
CA GLY A 161 15.58 8.24 -2.17
C GLY A 161 16.57 7.43 -1.36
N SER A 162 16.98 7.98 -0.22
CA SER A 162 18.03 7.43 0.63
C SER A 162 17.58 6.25 1.50
N SER A 163 16.28 6.09 1.78
CA SER A 163 15.76 4.97 2.56
C SER A 163 14.76 4.12 1.77
N ALA A 164 15.02 2.82 1.67
CA ALA A 164 14.15 1.85 1.02
C ALA A 164 12.73 1.86 1.61
N GLN A 165 12.61 1.95 2.93
CA GLN A 165 11.32 2.01 3.62
C GLN A 165 10.46 3.19 3.18
N SER A 166 11.05 4.37 2.94
CA SER A 166 10.28 5.53 2.46
C SER A 166 9.83 5.35 1.02
N VAL A 167 10.68 4.76 0.17
CA VAL A 167 10.35 4.43 -1.22
C VAL A 167 9.21 3.41 -1.27
N ASP A 168 9.22 2.38 -0.42
CA ASP A 168 8.16 1.37 -0.37
C ASP A 168 6.80 1.94 0.06
N VAL A 169 6.80 2.93 0.97
CA VAL A 169 5.58 3.65 1.35
C VAL A 169 5.07 4.48 0.17
N ARG A 170 5.94 5.27 -0.47
CA ARG A 170 5.59 6.12 -1.61
C ARG A 170 5.15 5.32 -2.84
N GLN A 171 5.77 4.17 -3.09
CA GLN A 171 5.37 3.25 -4.15
C GLN A 171 3.99 2.67 -3.87
N ARG A 172 3.71 2.21 -2.64
CA ARG A 172 2.38 1.70 -2.28
C ARG A 172 1.29 2.75 -2.41
N LEU A 173 1.59 3.99 -1.99
CA LEU A 173 0.68 5.13 -2.14
C LEU A 173 0.38 5.38 -3.63
N LEU A 174 1.41 5.48 -4.46
CA LEU A 174 1.29 5.62 -5.92
C LEU A 174 0.39 4.54 -6.52
N LEU A 175 0.65 3.27 -6.20
CA LEU A 175 -0.09 2.14 -6.75
C LEU A 175 -1.55 2.10 -6.29
N THR A 176 -1.79 2.44 -5.03
CA THR A 176 -3.15 2.45 -4.45
C THR A 176 -3.98 3.58 -5.05
N GLU A 177 -3.39 4.75 -5.24
CA GLU A 177 -4.08 5.96 -5.69
C GLU A 177 -4.10 6.13 -7.22
N LEU A 178 -3.43 5.23 -7.96
CA LEU A 178 -3.34 5.28 -9.42
C LEU A 178 -4.71 5.37 -10.13
N HIS A 179 -5.74 4.73 -9.55
CA HIS A 179 -7.10 4.72 -10.08
C HIS A 179 -7.82 6.07 -9.91
N ARG A 180 -7.37 6.93 -8.99
CA ARG A 180 -7.95 8.25 -8.72
C ARG A 180 -7.42 9.34 -9.64
N LEU A 181 -6.32 9.07 -10.33
CA LEU A 181 -5.71 10.02 -11.25
C LEU A 181 -6.54 10.19 -12.52
N SER A 182 -6.64 11.43 -12.98
CA SER A 182 -7.25 11.76 -14.27
C SER A 182 -6.46 11.16 -15.44
N PRO A 183 -7.09 10.97 -16.62
CA PRO A 183 -6.37 10.53 -17.81
C PRO A 183 -5.20 11.45 -18.16
N GLN A 184 -5.35 12.76 -17.95
CA GLN A 184 -4.29 13.73 -18.24
C GLN A 184 -3.12 13.59 -17.27
N ALA A 185 -3.37 13.41 -15.97
CA ALA A 185 -2.32 13.14 -15.00
C ALA A 185 -1.58 11.84 -15.33
N MET A 186 -2.33 10.80 -15.70
CA MET A 186 -1.77 9.51 -16.12
C MET A 186 -0.85 9.65 -17.34
N GLU A 187 -1.28 10.36 -18.38
CA GLU A 187 -0.47 10.62 -19.58
C GLU A 187 0.84 11.34 -19.25
N ARG A 188 0.80 12.35 -18.36
CA ARG A 188 2.02 13.07 -17.93
C ARG A 188 3.00 12.16 -17.20
N LEU A 189 2.50 11.30 -16.30
CA LEU A 189 3.35 10.35 -15.57
C LEU A 189 3.96 9.29 -16.50
N ILE A 190 3.18 8.81 -17.48
CA ILE A 190 3.68 7.88 -18.50
C ILE A 190 4.73 8.56 -19.40
N ALA A 191 4.53 9.83 -19.74
CA ALA A 191 5.50 10.59 -20.52
C ALA A 191 6.87 10.59 -19.84
N GLN A 192 6.95 10.80 -18.53
CA GLN A 192 8.22 10.75 -17.77
C GLN A 192 8.98 9.42 -17.94
N ILE A 193 8.28 8.29 -18.08
CA ILE A 193 8.90 6.97 -18.29
C ILE A 193 9.27 6.75 -19.77
N THR A 194 8.40 7.20 -20.68
CA THR A 194 8.49 6.87 -22.11
C THR A 194 9.41 7.81 -22.88
N THR A 195 9.52 9.08 -22.48
CA THR A 195 10.35 10.09 -23.14
C THR A 195 11.81 10.05 -22.71
N GLU A 196 12.10 9.58 -21.49
CA GLU A 196 13.48 9.41 -21.03
C GLU A 196 14.15 8.22 -21.74
N GLN A 197 15.49 8.28 -21.89
CA GLN A 197 16.23 7.12 -22.40
C GLN A 197 16.19 5.99 -21.36
N VAL A 198 16.01 4.75 -21.81
CA VAL A 198 15.89 3.55 -20.93
C VAL A 198 17.08 3.38 -19.99
N THR A 199 18.26 3.85 -20.39
CA THR A 199 19.50 3.77 -19.61
C THR A 199 19.54 4.74 -18.43
N SER A 200 18.64 5.72 -18.38
CA SER A 200 18.67 6.82 -17.40
C SER A 200 18.13 6.40 -16.04
N TRP A 201 16.99 5.68 -16.06
CA TRP A 201 16.24 5.20 -14.91
C TRP A 201 14.95 4.52 -15.38
N LEU A 202 14.48 3.49 -14.66
CA LEU A 202 13.13 2.93 -14.81
C LEU A 202 12.55 2.60 -13.42
N PRO A 203 11.22 2.74 -13.24
CA PRO A 203 10.53 2.25 -12.05
C PRO A 203 10.67 0.73 -11.85
N SER A 204 10.26 0.25 -10.68
CA SER A 204 10.13 -1.19 -10.41
C SER A 204 9.17 -1.87 -11.40
N ALA A 205 9.36 -3.17 -11.62
CA ALA A 205 8.49 -3.95 -12.51
C ALA A 205 7.01 -3.88 -12.10
N THR A 206 6.73 -3.90 -10.80
CA THR A 206 5.37 -3.74 -10.26
C THR A 206 4.74 -2.42 -10.71
N VAL A 207 5.48 -1.31 -10.60
CA VAL A 207 5.00 0.01 -11.05
C VAL A 207 4.77 0.02 -12.55
N MET A 208 5.74 -0.47 -13.32
CA MET A 208 5.65 -0.51 -14.78
C MET A 208 4.44 -1.32 -15.26
N VAL A 209 4.21 -2.51 -14.69
CA VAL A 209 3.05 -3.37 -15.02
C VAL A 209 1.74 -2.67 -14.66
N GLN A 210 1.61 -2.10 -13.46
CA GLN A 210 0.37 -1.44 -13.03
C GLN A 210 0.03 -0.22 -13.90
N PHE A 211 1.02 0.59 -14.25
CA PHE A 211 0.81 1.69 -15.20
C PHE A 211 0.45 1.19 -16.60
N ALA A 212 1.10 0.12 -17.08
CA ALA A 212 0.83 -0.45 -18.40
C ALA A 212 -0.60 -1.01 -18.49
N GLN A 213 -1.03 -1.76 -17.47
CA GLN A 213 -2.38 -2.29 -17.37
C GLN A 213 -3.43 -1.18 -17.35
N ARG A 214 -3.21 -0.13 -16.55
CA ARG A 214 -4.19 0.97 -16.38
C ARG A 214 -4.31 1.84 -17.63
N SER A 215 -3.20 2.10 -18.31
CA SER A 215 -3.15 3.02 -19.45
C SER A 215 -3.32 2.35 -20.81
N GLN A 216 -3.05 1.03 -20.90
CA GLN A 216 -2.91 0.31 -22.16
C GLN A 216 -1.96 1.01 -23.15
N SER A 217 -0.96 1.73 -22.63
CA SER A 217 -0.01 2.47 -23.46
C SER A 217 0.98 1.54 -24.14
N HIS A 218 0.93 1.51 -25.48
CA HIS A 218 1.89 0.75 -26.30
C HIS A 218 3.33 1.16 -26.02
N ALA A 219 3.60 2.47 -25.89
CA ALA A 219 4.93 2.99 -25.60
C ALA A 219 5.44 2.50 -24.23
N LEU A 220 4.56 2.40 -23.24
CA LEU A 220 4.94 1.90 -21.92
C LEU A 220 5.22 0.39 -21.94
N TYR A 221 4.39 -0.40 -22.63
CA TYR A 221 4.66 -1.83 -22.80
C TYR A 221 5.96 -2.09 -23.57
N GLN A 222 6.27 -1.29 -24.59
CA GLN A 222 7.57 -1.37 -25.27
C GLN A 222 8.74 -1.18 -24.29
N ARG A 223 8.62 -0.26 -23.32
CA ARG A 223 9.63 -0.10 -22.25
C ARG A 223 9.63 -1.30 -21.31
N LEU A 224 8.47 -1.80 -20.91
CA LEU A 224 8.33 -2.98 -20.05
C LEU A 224 9.02 -4.22 -20.64
N TRP A 225 8.86 -4.47 -21.94
CA TRP A 225 9.45 -5.62 -22.61
C TRP A 225 10.97 -5.53 -22.79
N LEU A 226 11.57 -4.36 -22.62
CA LEU A 226 13.03 -4.21 -22.59
C LEU A 226 13.63 -4.51 -21.21
N MET A 227 12.81 -4.62 -20.17
CA MET A 227 13.28 -4.93 -18.82
C MET A 227 13.72 -6.40 -18.71
N LYS A 228 14.62 -6.66 -17.75
CA LYS A 228 14.95 -8.03 -17.37
C LYS A 228 13.68 -8.71 -16.82
N ALA A 229 13.35 -9.88 -17.35
CA ALA A 229 12.22 -10.66 -16.89
C ALA A 229 12.33 -10.99 -15.39
N ASN A 230 11.24 -10.78 -14.68
CA ASN A 230 11.01 -11.18 -13.30
C ASN A 230 9.58 -11.70 -13.15
N ASP A 231 9.18 -12.08 -11.93
CA ASP A 231 7.90 -12.71 -11.69
C ASP A 231 6.71 -11.80 -12.06
N GLU A 232 6.79 -10.49 -11.78
CA GLU A 232 5.73 -9.54 -12.14
C GLU A 232 5.54 -9.44 -13.66
N ILE A 233 6.63 -9.40 -14.43
CA ILE A 233 6.57 -9.32 -15.89
C ILE A 233 6.06 -10.64 -16.48
N ARG A 234 6.46 -11.79 -15.93
CA ARG A 234 5.95 -13.11 -16.35
C ARG A 234 4.46 -13.25 -16.05
N GLN A 235 4.00 -12.77 -14.89
CA GLN A 235 2.57 -12.73 -14.56
C GLN A 235 1.79 -11.84 -15.52
N GLU A 236 2.37 -10.72 -15.96
CA GLU A 236 1.74 -9.86 -16.96
C GLU A 236 1.58 -10.56 -18.31
N VAL A 237 2.58 -11.32 -18.77
CA VAL A 237 2.47 -12.17 -19.98
C VAL A 237 1.32 -13.17 -19.83
N ALA A 238 1.23 -13.87 -18.68
CA ALA A 238 0.14 -14.81 -18.43
C ALA A 238 -1.24 -14.12 -18.43
N ARG A 239 -1.33 -12.93 -17.82
CA ARG A 239 -2.57 -12.13 -17.79
C ARG A 239 -3.01 -11.71 -19.19
N LEU A 240 -2.08 -11.26 -20.04
CA LEU A 240 -2.36 -10.90 -21.44
C LEU A 240 -2.83 -12.13 -22.25
N GLY A 241 -2.22 -13.30 -22.01
CA GLY A 241 -2.66 -14.58 -22.59
C GLY A 241 -4.11 -14.91 -22.23
N ALA A 242 -4.49 -14.70 -20.96
CA ALA A 242 -5.86 -14.93 -20.50
C ALA A 242 -6.87 -13.89 -21.05
N GLN A 243 -6.44 -12.63 -21.23
CA GLN A 243 -7.28 -11.57 -21.78
C GLN A 243 -7.57 -11.78 -23.28
N ALA A 244 -6.56 -12.22 -24.03
CA ALA A 244 -6.64 -12.66 -25.43
C ALA A 244 -7.33 -11.68 -26.41
N ASP A 245 -7.46 -10.40 -26.08
CA ASP A 245 -7.98 -9.39 -26.99
C ASP A 245 -6.90 -8.93 -27.99
N GLY A 246 -7.29 -8.06 -28.94
CA GLY A 246 -6.38 -7.60 -30.00
C GLY A 246 -5.14 -6.89 -29.45
N PHE A 247 -5.32 -6.07 -28.42
CA PHE A 247 -4.21 -5.39 -27.75
C PHE A 247 -3.28 -6.39 -27.07
N ALA A 248 -3.82 -7.34 -26.31
CA ALA A 248 -3.05 -8.33 -25.59
C ALA A 248 -2.23 -9.22 -26.54
N LYS A 249 -2.82 -9.66 -27.65
CA LYS A 249 -2.10 -10.42 -28.70
C LYS A 249 -0.94 -9.62 -29.27
N GLN A 250 -1.15 -8.34 -29.57
CA GLN A 250 -0.07 -7.46 -30.05
C GLN A 250 1.05 -7.32 -29.02
N GLN A 251 0.71 -7.14 -27.75
CA GLN A 251 1.72 -7.05 -26.69
C GLN A 251 2.48 -8.36 -26.48
N LEU A 252 1.80 -9.50 -26.54
CA LEU A 252 2.47 -10.81 -26.47
C LEU A 252 3.43 -11.02 -27.65
N MET A 253 3.04 -10.65 -28.87
CA MET A 253 3.92 -10.72 -30.04
C MET A 253 5.17 -9.86 -29.86
N LEU A 254 5.06 -8.68 -29.24
CA LEU A 254 6.21 -7.84 -28.89
C LEU A 254 7.06 -8.45 -27.76
N ALA A 255 6.44 -9.07 -26.75
CA ALA A 255 7.15 -9.70 -25.63
C ALA A 255 8.03 -10.89 -26.07
N VAL A 256 7.70 -11.55 -27.19
CA VAL A 256 8.50 -12.64 -27.79
C VAL A 256 9.92 -12.19 -28.17
N GLU A 257 10.12 -10.89 -28.45
CA GLU A 257 11.44 -10.33 -28.75
C GLU A 257 12.37 -10.29 -27.53
N ASN A 258 11.82 -10.33 -26.31
CA ASN A 258 12.62 -10.43 -25.10
C ASN A 258 13.10 -11.89 -24.91
N PRO A 259 14.42 -12.17 -24.96
CA PRO A 259 14.92 -13.54 -24.86
C PRO A 259 14.52 -14.26 -23.56
N SER A 260 14.29 -13.52 -22.47
CA SER A 260 13.93 -14.08 -21.17
C SER A 260 12.43 -14.36 -20.99
N LEU A 261 11.58 -13.83 -21.89
CA LEU A 261 10.12 -14.01 -21.91
C LEU A 261 9.63 -14.79 -23.14
N LYS A 262 10.52 -15.01 -24.12
CA LYS A 262 10.17 -15.58 -25.43
C LYS A 262 9.33 -16.85 -25.31
N GLN A 263 9.74 -17.78 -24.45
CA GLN A 263 9.04 -19.06 -24.30
C GLN A 263 7.64 -18.86 -23.69
N GLU A 264 7.51 -18.09 -22.62
CA GLU A 264 6.22 -17.84 -21.98
C GLU A 264 5.27 -17.05 -22.89
N ALA A 265 5.78 -16.06 -23.62
CA ALA A 265 4.99 -15.27 -24.55
C ALA A 265 4.52 -16.09 -25.76
N LEU A 266 5.38 -16.93 -26.33
CA LEU A 266 5.00 -17.88 -27.38
C LEU A 266 3.96 -18.88 -26.88
N GLN A 267 4.14 -19.42 -25.68
CA GLN A 267 3.18 -20.37 -25.10
C GLN A 267 1.82 -19.71 -24.91
N ALA A 268 1.78 -18.51 -24.33
CA ALA A 268 0.56 -17.73 -24.15
C ALA A 268 -0.15 -17.46 -25.48
N LEU A 269 0.58 -17.08 -26.54
CA LEU A 269 0.01 -16.90 -27.88
C LEU A 269 -0.57 -18.19 -28.47
N ILE A 270 0.17 -19.30 -28.33
CA ILE A 270 -0.24 -20.59 -28.86
C ILE A 270 -1.45 -21.13 -28.11
N GLU A 271 -1.64 -20.83 -26.83
CA GLU A 271 -2.77 -21.30 -26.02
C GLU A 271 -4.09 -20.56 -26.29
N ILE A 272 -4.05 -19.36 -26.89
CA ILE A 272 -5.26 -18.62 -27.25
C ILE A 272 -6.09 -19.41 -28.27
N ARG A 273 -7.36 -19.71 -27.92
CA ARG A 273 -8.32 -20.43 -28.77
C ARG A 273 -9.55 -19.57 -29.06
N PRO A 274 -10.00 -19.47 -30.33
CA PRO A 274 -9.29 -19.90 -31.55
C PRO A 274 -8.06 -19.03 -31.83
N MET A 275 -7.06 -19.60 -32.53
CA MET A 275 -5.90 -18.84 -32.99
C MET A 275 -6.35 -17.83 -34.05
N SER A 276 -6.08 -16.55 -33.83
CA SER A 276 -6.41 -15.52 -34.82
C SER A 276 -5.39 -15.49 -35.95
N MET A 277 -5.84 -15.08 -37.15
CA MET A 277 -5.02 -14.96 -38.35
C MET A 277 -3.73 -14.16 -38.14
N GLU A 278 -3.77 -13.10 -37.33
CA GLU A 278 -2.60 -12.28 -36.97
C GLU A 278 -1.53 -13.08 -36.22
N VAL A 279 -1.96 -13.92 -35.28
CA VAL A 279 -1.06 -14.79 -34.49
C VAL A 279 -0.53 -15.90 -35.37
N GLU A 280 -1.37 -16.46 -36.24
CA GLU A 280 -0.97 -17.47 -37.22
C GLU A 280 0.15 -16.95 -38.13
N GLN A 281 -0.04 -15.76 -38.71
CA GLN A 281 0.95 -15.14 -39.58
C GLN A 281 2.27 -14.85 -38.83
N PHE A 282 2.18 -14.35 -37.60
CA PHE A 282 3.36 -14.14 -36.75
C PHE A 282 4.11 -15.45 -36.47
N LEU A 283 3.42 -16.53 -36.12
CA LEU A 283 4.05 -17.83 -35.86
C LEU A 283 4.68 -18.43 -37.13
N ILE A 284 4.05 -18.28 -38.30
CA ILE A 284 4.62 -18.66 -39.59
C ILE A 284 5.92 -17.90 -39.85
N GLU A 285 5.96 -16.58 -39.57
CA GLU A 285 7.18 -15.79 -39.70
C GLU A 285 8.29 -16.32 -38.78
N LYS A 286 7.98 -16.61 -37.51
CA LYS A 286 8.95 -17.20 -36.57
C LYS A 286 9.43 -18.59 -36.99
N LEU A 287 8.57 -19.41 -37.58
CA LEU A 287 8.95 -20.71 -38.19
C LEU A 287 9.85 -20.55 -39.43
N GLY A 288 9.85 -19.39 -40.07
CA GLY A 288 10.79 -19.05 -41.14
C GLY A 288 12.17 -18.63 -40.65
N GLN A 289 12.33 -18.30 -39.36
CA GLN A 289 13.58 -17.86 -38.77
C GLN A 289 14.34 -19.06 -38.18
N SER A 290 15.56 -19.34 -38.68
CA SER A 290 16.32 -20.54 -38.32
C SER A 290 16.54 -20.71 -36.81
N GLU A 291 16.75 -19.60 -36.10
CA GLU A 291 16.97 -19.57 -34.64
C GLU A 291 15.71 -19.90 -33.82
N ASN A 292 14.52 -19.67 -34.36
CA ASN A 292 13.25 -19.83 -33.64
C ASN A 292 12.46 -21.07 -34.11
N ALA A 293 12.72 -21.55 -35.34
CA ALA A 293 11.88 -22.53 -36.02
C ALA A 293 11.70 -23.84 -35.25
N SER A 294 12.77 -24.42 -34.70
CA SER A 294 12.68 -25.69 -33.95
C SER A 294 11.89 -25.52 -32.65
N GLN A 295 12.13 -24.44 -31.91
CA GLN A 295 11.43 -24.15 -30.66
C GLN A 295 9.92 -23.94 -30.90
N VAL A 296 9.57 -23.08 -31.85
CA VAL A 296 8.17 -22.77 -32.18
C VAL A 296 7.44 -24.02 -32.69
N ALA A 297 8.08 -24.83 -33.55
CA ALA A 297 7.51 -26.08 -34.03
C ALA A 297 7.25 -27.07 -32.88
N SER A 298 8.19 -27.18 -31.93
CA SER A 298 8.03 -28.05 -30.75
C SER A 298 6.84 -27.63 -29.88
N MET A 299 6.72 -26.34 -29.59
CA MET A 299 5.61 -25.81 -28.78
C MET A 299 4.24 -25.98 -29.47
N LEU A 300 4.19 -25.76 -30.78
CA LEU A 300 2.99 -26.01 -31.59
C LEU A 300 2.59 -27.49 -31.58
N ALA A 301 3.55 -28.40 -31.80
CA ALA A 301 3.29 -29.83 -31.79
C ALA A 301 2.77 -30.31 -30.41
N GLN A 302 3.38 -29.84 -29.32
CA GLN A 302 2.94 -30.15 -27.94
C GLN A 302 1.55 -29.59 -27.63
N SER A 303 1.19 -28.46 -28.24
CA SER A 303 -0.12 -27.82 -28.07
C SER A 303 -1.21 -28.36 -29.01
N GLY A 304 -0.94 -29.45 -29.73
CA GLY A 304 -1.90 -30.15 -30.58
C GLY A 304 -1.98 -29.67 -32.03
N TYR A 305 -1.06 -28.82 -32.50
CA TYR A 305 -1.05 -28.25 -33.86
C TYR A 305 -0.26 -29.09 -34.88
N GLN A 306 -0.02 -30.37 -34.63
CA GLN A 306 0.75 -31.25 -35.53
C GLN A 306 0.17 -31.31 -36.95
N GLY A 307 -1.16 -31.38 -37.09
CA GLY A 307 -1.84 -31.40 -38.39
C GLY A 307 -1.59 -30.12 -39.20
N TRP A 308 -1.67 -28.96 -38.56
CA TRP A 308 -1.37 -27.67 -39.17
C TRP A 308 0.11 -27.56 -39.56
N LEU A 309 1.03 -28.07 -38.72
CA LEU A 309 2.45 -28.13 -39.06
C LEU A 309 2.72 -29.01 -40.30
N HIS A 310 2.05 -30.16 -40.44
CA HIS A 310 2.15 -30.99 -41.66
C HIS A 310 1.65 -30.24 -42.90
N GLU A 311 0.53 -29.54 -42.79
CA GLU A 311 -0.01 -28.72 -43.87
C GLU A 311 0.98 -27.62 -44.27
N LEU A 312 1.53 -26.89 -43.30
CA LEU A 312 2.51 -25.82 -43.54
C LEU A 312 3.76 -26.31 -44.28
N VAL A 313 4.30 -27.47 -43.92
CA VAL A 313 5.47 -28.04 -44.61
C VAL A 313 5.17 -28.30 -46.09
N SER A 314 3.94 -28.72 -46.41
CA SER A 314 3.52 -29.03 -47.78
C SER A 314 3.15 -27.79 -48.61
N SER A 315 2.63 -26.74 -47.96
CA SER A 315 1.98 -25.61 -48.62
C SER A 315 2.77 -24.30 -48.58
N ASN A 316 3.66 -24.12 -47.60
CA ASN A 316 4.34 -22.86 -47.34
C ASN A 316 5.87 -23.00 -47.47
N ARG A 317 6.47 -22.26 -48.41
CA ARG A 317 7.92 -22.26 -48.63
C ARG A 317 8.69 -21.32 -47.69
N ALA A 318 8.00 -20.46 -46.97
CA ALA A 318 8.64 -19.49 -46.06
C ALA A 318 9.12 -20.16 -44.76
N VAL A 319 8.53 -21.29 -44.37
CA VAL A 319 8.89 -21.99 -43.13
C VAL A 319 10.12 -22.89 -43.32
N LYS A 320 10.87 -23.10 -42.23
CA LYS A 320 12.03 -24.02 -42.23
C LYS A 320 11.56 -25.47 -42.10
N GLN A 321 11.20 -26.06 -43.24
CA GLN A 321 10.66 -27.43 -43.34
C GLN A 321 11.48 -28.48 -42.58
N GLN A 322 12.81 -28.43 -42.69
CA GLN A 322 13.69 -29.38 -41.99
C GLN A 322 13.55 -29.30 -40.46
N ALA A 323 13.43 -28.09 -39.90
CA ALA A 323 13.27 -27.90 -38.46
C ALA A 323 11.90 -28.39 -37.97
N ILE A 324 10.85 -28.23 -38.77
CA ILE A 324 9.51 -28.73 -38.45
C ILE A 324 9.47 -30.26 -38.54
N LEU A 325 10.02 -30.85 -39.60
CA LEU A 325 10.05 -32.30 -39.79
C LEU A 325 10.84 -33.02 -38.70
N ALA A 326 11.93 -32.43 -38.21
CA ALA A 326 12.70 -32.97 -37.09
C ALA A 326 11.90 -33.03 -35.78
N VAL A 327 10.89 -32.18 -35.61
CA VAL A 327 10.00 -32.20 -34.44
C VAL A 327 8.84 -33.19 -34.63
N LEU A 328 8.29 -33.28 -35.85
CA LEU A 328 7.18 -34.17 -36.15
C LEU A 328 7.59 -35.65 -36.23
N ASN A 329 8.84 -35.92 -36.60
CA ASN A 329 9.45 -37.25 -36.68
C ASN A 329 10.75 -37.29 -35.84
N PRO A 330 10.64 -37.31 -34.50
CA PRO A 330 11.78 -37.17 -33.60
C PRO A 330 12.78 -38.34 -33.64
#